data_AF-A0AAF0HVY3-F1
#
_entry.id   AF-A0AAF0HVY3-F1
#
_cell.length_a   1.000
_cell.length_b   1.000
_cell.length_c   1.000
_cell.angle_alpha   90.00
_cell.angle_beta   90.00
_cell.angle_gamma   90.00
#
_symmetry.space_group_name_H-M   'P 1'
#
loop_
_entity.id
_entity.type
_entity.pdbx_description
1 polymer ?
#
loop_
_entity_poly.entity_id
_entity_poly.type
_entity_poly.pdbx_seq_one_letter_code
_entity_poly.pdbx_strand_id
1 'polypeptide(L)'
;MAAPDFADWLAVANVKARYCRLLDTKDWDGFAALFTPDFRLDATGSGGPLLEGRDIAIASVRASIDAARTVHHVHSPEISIAGDDAMAIWAMQDHLAWPDGRTLLGHGHYHEDYRRDDGNWRIAASRLTRLAIDMKAPG
;
A
#
# COMPACT_ATOMS: atom_id res chain seq x y z
N MET A 1 -28.81 -9.79 -2.36
CA MET A 1 -27.70 -8.82 -2.52
C MET A 1 -27.31 -8.85 -3.98
N ALA A 2 -27.19 -7.69 -4.63
CA ALA A 2 -26.66 -7.63 -6.00
C ALA A 2 -25.24 -8.21 -5.99
N ALA A 3 -24.87 -8.95 -7.03
CA ALA A 3 -23.50 -9.40 -7.19
C ALA A 3 -22.56 -8.18 -7.15
N PRO A 4 -21.40 -8.26 -6.50
CA PRO A 4 -20.43 -7.17 -6.53
C PRO A 4 -20.10 -6.83 -7.99
N ASP A 5 -20.16 -5.54 -8.33
CA ASP A 5 -19.94 -5.08 -9.71
C ASP A 5 -18.48 -5.30 -10.10
N PHE A 6 -18.25 -5.96 -11.23
CA PHE A 6 -16.91 -6.14 -11.79
C PHE A 6 -16.20 -4.81 -12.03
N ALA A 7 -16.95 -3.73 -12.30
CA ALA A 7 -16.40 -2.39 -12.41
C ALA A 7 -15.76 -1.90 -11.10
N ASP A 8 -16.39 -2.19 -9.95
CA ASP A 8 -15.84 -1.84 -8.64
C ASP A 8 -14.61 -2.68 -8.31
N TRP A 9 -14.65 -3.99 -8.62
CA TRP A 9 -13.48 -4.87 -8.47
C TRP A 9 -12.28 -4.33 -9.27
N LEU A 10 -12.52 -3.95 -10.52
CA LEU A 10 -11.51 -3.37 -11.39
C LEU A 10 -11.02 -2.01 -10.87
N ALA A 11 -11.90 -1.19 -10.31
CA ALA A 11 -11.54 0.10 -9.73
C ALA A 11 -10.63 -0.06 -8.51
N VAL A 12 -10.96 -0.96 -7.58
CA VAL A 12 -10.11 -1.30 -6.42
C VAL A 12 -8.75 -1.84 -6.88
N ALA A 13 -8.73 -2.75 -7.86
CA ALA A 13 -7.48 -3.27 -8.39
C ALA A 13 -6.61 -2.17 -9.04
N ASN A 14 -7.24 -1.24 -9.74
CA ASN A 14 -6.54 -0.09 -10.32
C ASN A 14 -6.03 0.90 -9.25
N VAL A 15 -6.70 1.04 -8.09
CA VAL A 15 -6.15 1.80 -6.96
C VAL A 15 -4.83 1.18 -6.51
N LYS A 16 -4.74 -0.14 -6.30
CA LYS A 16 -3.48 -0.78 -5.89
C LYS A 16 -2.41 -0.76 -6.98
N ALA A 17 -2.77 -0.91 -8.24
CA ALA A 17 -1.82 -0.75 -9.35
C ALA A 17 -1.22 0.68 -9.39
N ARG A 18 -2.06 1.71 -9.16
CA ARG A 18 -1.60 3.09 -9.01
C ARG A 18 -0.73 3.28 -7.78
N TYR A 19 -1.07 2.66 -6.64
CA TYR A 19 -0.25 2.68 -5.43
C TYR A 19 1.20 2.27 -5.75
N CYS A 20 1.40 1.12 -6.40
CA CYS A 20 2.74 0.64 -6.72
C CYS A 20 3.49 1.63 -7.62
N ARG A 21 2.87 2.04 -8.73
CA ARG A 21 3.49 2.97 -9.69
C ARG A 21 3.85 4.32 -9.05
N LEU A 22 2.92 4.92 -8.31
CA LEU A 22 3.09 6.26 -7.75
C LEU A 22 4.13 6.26 -6.61
N LEU A 23 4.14 5.22 -5.77
CA LEU A 23 5.15 5.05 -4.73
C LEU A 23 6.55 4.88 -5.33
N ASP A 24 6.67 4.05 -6.36
CA ASP A 24 7.96 3.76 -7.00
C ASP A 24 8.52 4.97 -7.74
N THR A 25 7.64 5.75 -8.38
CA THR A 25 7.99 7.00 -9.07
C THR A 25 8.08 8.22 -8.16
N LYS A 26 7.81 8.07 -6.86
CA LYS A 26 7.86 9.16 -5.85
C LYS A 26 6.89 10.31 -6.16
N ASP A 27 5.78 10.01 -6.83
CA ASP A 27 4.67 10.95 -7.01
C ASP A 27 3.84 11.01 -5.73
N TRP A 28 4.30 11.81 -4.78
CA TRP A 28 3.74 11.86 -3.44
C TRP A 28 2.34 12.46 -3.38
N ASP A 29 2.04 13.42 -4.24
CA ASP A 29 0.71 14.05 -4.32
C ASP A 29 -0.32 13.07 -4.90
N GLY A 30 0.05 12.39 -6.00
CA GLY A 30 -0.76 11.32 -6.57
C GLY A 30 -0.93 10.14 -5.60
N PHE A 31 0.14 9.77 -4.88
CA PHE A 31 0.10 8.71 -3.89
C PHE A 31 -0.86 9.06 -2.75
N ALA A 32 -0.75 10.27 -2.17
CA ALA A 32 -1.65 10.72 -1.10
C ALA A 32 -3.12 10.71 -1.54
N ALA A 33 -3.42 11.05 -2.79
CA ALA A 33 -4.79 11.04 -3.31
C ALA A 33 -5.47 9.65 -3.32
N LEU A 34 -4.72 8.56 -3.19
CA LEU A 34 -5.26 7.20 -3.12
C LEU A 34 -5.86 6.85 -1.76
N PHE A 35 -5.63 7.67 -0.73
CA PHE A 35 -5.99 7.36 0.65
C PHE A 35 -7.13 8.26 1.14
N THR A 36 -7.99 7.72 2.00
CA THR A 36 -8.98 8.54 2.71
C THR A 36 -8.28 9.47 3.72
N PRO A 37 -8.86 10.64 4.07
CA PRO A 37 -8.23 11.56 5.03
C PRO A 37 -7.90 10.90 6.38
N ASP A 38 -8.76 9.99 6.83
CA ASP A 38 -8.69 9.19 8.06
C ASP A 38 -7.89 7.87 7.91
N PHE A 39 -7.09 7.73 6.84
CA PHE A 39 -6.34 6.51 6.56
C PHE A 39 -5.53 5.98 7.75
N ARG A 40 -5.58 4.66 7.99
CA ARG A 40 -4.79 3.98 9.01
C ARG A 40 -3.69 3.10 8.40
N LEU A 41 -2.45 3.35 8.79
CA LEU A 41 -1.30 2.50 8.44
C LEU A 41 -0.89 1.65 9.65
N ASP A 42 -0.95 0.34 9.51
CA ASP A 42 -0.41 -0.62 10.48
C ASP A 42 0.78 -1.36 9.88
N ALA A 43 1.99 -0.89 10.19
CA ALA A 43 3.24 -1.54 9.83
C ALA A 43 3.86 -2.32 11.01
N THR A 44 3.14 -2.51 12.12
CA THR A 44 3.68 -3.14 13.34
C THR A 44 4.12 -4.58 13.10
N GLY A 45 3.40 -5.31 12.24
CA GLY A 45 3.76 -6.65 11.77
C GLY A 45 5.05 -6.71 10.93
N SER A 46 5.67 -5.56 10.64
CA SER A 46 6.96 -5.42 9.97
C SER A 46 8.00 -4.65 10.79
N GLY A 47 7.74 -4.42 12.09
CA GLY A 47 8.58 -3.60 12.97
C GLY A 47 8.44 -2.08 12.76
N GLY A 48 7.46 -1.65 11.97
CA GLY A 48 7.12 -0.25 11.72
C GLY A 48 6.04 0.29 12.67
N PRO A 49 5.58 1.54 12.44
CA PRO A 49 4.62 2.19 13.32
C PRO A 49 3.17 1.78 13.03
N LEU A 50 2.29 2.08 13.99
CA LEU A 50 0.85 2.23 13.78
C LEU A 50 0.54 3.73 13.73
N LEU A 51 -0.03 4.20 12.62
CA LEU A 51 -0.30 5.62 12.37
C LEU A 51 -1.75 5.83 11.93
N GLU A 52 -2.34 6.94 12.37
CA GLU A 52 -3.68 7.38 12.00
C GLU A 52 -3.61 8.74 11.28
N GLY A 53 -4.40 8.88 10.22
CA GLY A 53 -4.44 10.06 9.37
C GLY A 53 -3.49 9.93 8.19
N ARG A 54 -4.02 10.22 7.00
CA ARG A 54 -3.28 10.15 5.73
C ARG A 54 -1.98 10.94 5.79
N ASP A 55 -2.04 12.21 6.14
CA ASP A 55 -0.90 13.11 5.97
C ASP A 55 0.27 12.68 6.87
N ILE A 56 -0.02 12.18 8.08
CA ILE A 56 0.97 11.62 9.01
C ILE A 56 1.58 10.34 8.42
N ALA A 57 0.74 9.41 7.94
CA ALA A 57 1.20 8.15 7.37
C ALA A 57 2.07 8.37 6.12
N ILE A 58 1.65 9.24 5.20
CA ILE A 58 2.40 9.52 3.96
C ILE A 58 3.72 10.23 4.27
N ALA A 59 3.73 11.17 5.23
CA ALA A 59 4.98 11.79 5.67
C ALA A 59 5.97 10.75 6.23
N SER A 60 5.49 9.79 7.03
CA SER A 60 6.32 8.71 7.58
C SER A 60 6.84 7.78 6.47
N VAL A 61 5.99 7.37 5.53
CA VAL A 61 6.39 6.53 4.39
C VAL A 61 7.45 7.26 3.58
N ARG A 62 7.19 8.50 3.16
CA ARG A 62 8.14 9.34 2.44
C ARG A 62 9.48 9.42 3.16
N ALA A 63 9.49 9.80 4.44
CA ALA A 63 10.72 9.92 5.22
C ALA A 63 11.57 8.64 5.23
N SER A 64 10.95 7.46 5.16
CA SER A 64 11.66 6.17 5.17
C SER A 64 12.27 5.76 3.83
N ILE A 65 11.66 6.17 2.70
CA ILE A 65 12.03 5.63 1.37
C ILE A 65 12.28 6.70 0.29
N ASP A 66 12.23 8.00 0.59
CA ASP A 66 12.38 9.08 -0.42
C ASP A 66 13.69 8.96 -1.20
N ALA A 67 14.79 8.66 -0.51
CA ALA A 67 16.09 8.46 -1.13
C ALA A 67 16.29 7.06 -1.76
N ALA A 68 15.39 6.11 -1.51
CA ALA A 68 15.52 4.75 -2.00
C ALA A 68 14.94 4.60 -3.40
N ARG A 69 15.60 3.81 -4.24
CA ARG A 69 14.93 3.21 -5.40
C ARG A 69 14.06 2.07 -4.89
N THR A 70 12.76 2.16 -5.13
CA THR A 70 11.79 1.16 -4.68
C THR A 70 11.13 0.47 -5.86
N VAL A 71 10.78 -0.79 -5.66
CA VAL A 71 9.97 -1.59 -6.59
C VAL A 71 8.94 -2.33 -5.75
N HIS A 72 7.66 -2.08 -5.99
CA HIS A 72 6.55 -2.75 -5.32
C HIS A 72 5.72 -3.54 -6.32
N HIS A 73 5.70 -4.86 -6.17
CA HIS A 73 4.84 -5.73 -6.95
C HIS A 73 3.76 -6.35 -6.07
N VAL A 74 2.54 -6.36 -6.59
CA VAL A 74 1.43 -7.11 -6.01
C VAL A 74 0.96 -8.16 -7.01
N HIS A 75 0.43 -9.25 -6.50
CA HIS A 75 -0.01 -10.41 -7.28
C HIS A 75 -1.50 -10.66 -7.09
N SER A 76 -1.99 -11.80 -7.60
CA SER A 76 -3.39 -12.23 -7.58
C SER A 76 -4.13 -11.85 -6.29
N PRO A 77 -5.10 -10.92 -6.36
CA PRO A 77 -5.75 -10.41 -5.16
C PRO A 77 -6.97 -11.21 -4.75
N GLU A 78 -7.27 -11.16 -3.46
CA GLU A 78 -8.55 -11.55 -2.89
C GLU A 78 -9.34 -10.28 -2.57
N ILE A 79 -10.41 -9.99 -3.31
CA ILE A 79 -11.20 -8.75 -3.12
C ILE A 79 -12.65 -9.11 -2.82
N SER A 80 -13.20 -8.49 -1.79
CA SER A 80 -14.63 -8.55 -1.45
C SER A 80 -15.20 -7.14 -1.38
N ILE A 81 -16.40 -6.94 -1.93
CA ILE A 81 -17.06 -5.63 -2.03
C ILE A 81 -18.45 -5.74 -1.41
N ALA A 82 -18.80 -4.75 -0.60
CA ALA A 82 -20.09 -4.61 0.06
C ALA A 82 -20.54 -3.14 0.01
N GLY A 83 -21.26 -2.76 -1.05
CA GLY A 83 -21.72 -1.38 -1.23
C GLY A 83 -20.56 -0.42 -1.48
N ASP A 84 -20.33 0.50 -0.54
CA ASP A 84 -19.28 1.51 -0.60
C ASP A 84 -18.01 1.11 0.18
N ASP A 85 -17.97 -0.11 0.71
CA ASP A 85 -16.82 -0.68 1.39
C ASP A 85 -16.27 -1.88 0.61
N ALA A 86 -14.96 -2.06 0.66
CA ALA A 86 -14.30 -3.25 0.12
C ALA A 86 -13.09 -3.65 0.97
N MET A 87 -12.78 -4.94 0.99
CA MET A 87 -11.58 -5.47 1.62
C MET A 87 -10.74 -6.19 0.57
N ALA A 88 -9.43 -6.03 0.63
CA ALA A 88 -8.51 -6.74 -0.25
C ALA A 88 -7.31 -7.33 0.50
N ILE A 89 -6.86 -8.50 0.05
CA ILE A 89 -5.56 -9.06 0.39
C ILE A 89 -4.70 -9.10 -0.86
N TRP A 90 -3.49 -8.55 -0.74
CA TRP A 90 -2.50 -8.52 -1.82
C TRP A 90 -1.25 -9.27 -1.40
N ALA A 91 -0.96 -10.39 -2.05
CA ALA A 91 0.37 -10.97 -1.99
C ALA A 91 1.37 -9.99 -2.61
N MET A 92 2.39 -9.60 -1.85
CA MET A 92 3.33 -8.54 -2.24
C MET A 92 4.78 -9.04 -2.25
N GLN A 93 5.57 -8.38 -3.10
CA GLN A 93 7.02 -8.36 -3.03
C GLN A 93 7.50 -6.90 -3.15
N ASP A 94 8.45 -6.50 -2.30
CA ASP A 94 9.09 -5.20 -2.38
C ASP A 94 10.61 -5.32 -2.43
N HIS A 95 11.24 -4.44 -3.21
CA HIS A 95 12.69 -4.33 -3.28
C HIS A 95 13.08 -2.87 -3.14
N LEU A 96 13.81 -2.56 -2.07
CA LEU A 96 14.25 -1.22 -1.75
C LEU A 96 15.78 -1.20 -1.76
N ALA A 97 16.36 -0.25 -2.49
CA ALA A 97 17.80 -0.04 -2.56
C ALA A 97 18.12 1.42 -2.24
N TRP A 98 18.91 1.64 -1.19
CA TRP A 98 19.34 2.98 -0.76
C TRP A 98 20.72 3.34 -1.34
N PRO A 99 21.06 4.64 -1.40
CA PRO A 99 22.35 5.09 -1.96
C PRO A 99 23.58 4.62 -1.19
N ASP A 100 23.43 4.29 0.09
CA ASP A 100 24.48 3.76 0.98
C ASP A 100 24.77 2.27 0.75
N GLY A 101 24.13 1.64 -0.24
CA GLY A 101 24.30 0.23 -0.56
C GLY A 101 23.45 -0.73 0.28
N ARG A 102 22.66 -0.22 1.24
CA ARG A 102 21.65 -1.02 1.94
C ARG A 102 20.58 -1.49 0.95
N THR A 103 20.17 -2.75 1.07
CA THR A 103 19.03 -3.28 0.32
C THR A 103 18.08 -4.06 1.21
N LEU A 104 16.80 -4.05 0.86
CA LEU A 104 15.76 -4.87 1.47
C LEU A 104 14.98 -5.54 0.35
N LEU A 105 14.87 -6.87 0.41
CA LEU A 105 13.91 -7.66 -0.37
C LEU A 105 12.91 -8.25 0.62
N GLY A 106 11.63 -7.96 0.44
CA GLY A 106 10.59 -8.42 1.35
C GLY A 106 9.44 -9.13 0.64
N HIS A 107 8.85 -10.08 1.35
CA HIS A 107 7.71 -10.88 0.93
C HIS A 107 6.64 -10.88 2.01
N GLY A 108 5.36 -10.80 1.63
CA GLY A 108 4.29 -10.74 2.62
C GLY A 108 2.94 -10.43 2.02
N HIS A 109 2.08 -9.79 2.81
CA HIS A 109 0.75 -9.39 2.39
C HIS A 109 0.39 -7.99 2.86
N TYR A 110 -0.33 -7.27 2.01
CA TYR A 110 -1.16 -6.16 2.46
C TYR A 110 -2.56 -6.68 2.76
N HIS A 111 -3.10 -6.31 3.92
CA HIS A 111 -4.53 -6.45 4.25
C HIS A 111 -5.10 -5.04 4.29
N GLU A 112 -6.02 -4.75 3.37
CA GLU A 112 -6.46 -3.39 3.13
C GLU A 112 -7.98 -3.28 3.14
N ASP A 113 -8.43 -2.19 3.75
CA ASP A 113 -9.81 -1.74 3.70
C ASP A 113 -9.89 -0.57 2.73
N TYR A 114 -10.94 -0.54 1.92
CA TYR A 114 -11.22 0.47 0.92
C TYR A 114 -12.61 1.05 1.19
N ARG A 115 -12.74 2.36 0.95
CA ARG A 115 -14.01 3.06 1.02
C ARG A 115 -14.20 3.92 -0.22
N ARG A 116 -15.43 3.98 -0.73
CA ARG A 116 -15.81 4.92 -1.77
C ARG A 116 -15.99 6.31 -1.15
N ASP A 117 -15.18 7.26 -1.59
CA ASP A 117 -15.18 8.65 -1.15
C ASP A 117 -15.30 9.56 -2.39
N ASP A 118 -16.34 10.40 -2.41
CA ASP A 118 -16.72 11.22 -3.57
C ASP A 118 -16.74 10.43 -4.90
N GLY A 119 -17.38 9.25 -4.88
CA GLY A 119 -17.50 8.36 -6.04
C GLY A 119 -16.23 7.60 -6.43
N ASN A 120 -15.12 7.78 -5.70
CA ASN A 120 -13.84 7.14 -5.99
C ASN A 120 -13.43 6.16 -4.89
N TRP A 121 -12.96 4.97 -5.26
CA TRP A 121 -12.36 4.05 -4.29
C TRP A 121 -11.03 4.59 -3.78
N ARG A 122 -10.86 4.56 -2.46
CA ARG A 122 -9.62 4.95 -1.76
C ARG A 122 -9.28 3.93 -0.66
N ILE A 123 -8.01 3.85 -0.31
CA ILE A 123 -7.51 2.99 0.77
C ILE A 123 -7.82 3.69 2.10
N ALA A 124 -8.61 3.04 2.94
CA ALA A 124 -8.99 3.51 4.27
C ALA A 124 -8.11 2.90 5.37
N ALA A 125 -7.62 1.68 5.17
CA ALA A 125 -6.62 1.09 6.06
C ALA A 125 -5.68 0.16 5.30
N SER A 126 -4.45 0.05 5.77
CA SER A 126 -3.47 -0.92 5.27
C SER A 126 -2.67 -1.49 6.41
N ARG A 127 -2.73 -2.81 6.56
CA ARG A 127 -1.87 -3.58 7.46
C ARG A 127 -0.88 -4.41 6.65
N LEU A 128 0.41 -4.22 6.92
CA LEU A 128 1.50 -4.98 6.32
C LEU A 128 1.92 -6.14 7.24
N THR A 129 1.94 -7.35 6.69
CA THR A 129 2.55 -8.53 7.33
C THR A 129 3.74 -9.02 6.50
N ARG A 130 4.73 -9.61 7.16
CA ARG A 130 5.97 -10.10 6.53
C ARG A 130 6.09 -11.61 6.70
N LEU A 131 6.42 -12.30 5.62
CA LEU A 131 6.77 -13.72 5.60
C LEU A 131 8.29 -13.93 5.60
N ALA A 132 8.99 -13.13 4.80
CA ALA A 132 10.44 -13.15 4.69
C ALA A 132 10.97 -11.74 4.42
N ILE A 133 12.14 -11.45 4.95
CA ILE A 133 12.88 -10.21 4.71
C ILE A 133 14.36 -10.57 4.60
N ASP A 134 14.94 -10.27 3.44
CA ASP A 134 16.38 -10.33 3.23
C ASP A 134 16.94 -8.92 3.24
N MET A 135 17.77 -8.62 4.24
CA MET A 135 18.42 -7.32 4.39
C MET A 135 19.92 -7.44 4.14
N LYS A 136 20.46 -6.52 3.34
CA LYS A 136 21.90 -6.32 3.18
C LYS A 136 22.30 -5.02 3.86
N ALA A 137 23.34 -5.08 4.70
CA ALA A 137 23.94 -3.91 5.32
C ALA A 137 24.64 -3.00 4.26
N PRO A 138 24.88 -1.71 4.60
CA PRO A 138 25.73 -0.84 3.80
C PRO A 138 27.09 -1.50 3.49
N GLY A 139 27.63 -1.19 2.31
CA GLY A 139 28.94 -1.66 1.87
C GLY A 139 30.09 -0.78 2.34
#